data_AF-A0A916HCV6-F1
#
_entry.id   AF-A0A916HCV6-F1
#
_cell.length_a   1.000
_cell.length_b   1.000
_cell.length_c   1.000
_cell.angle_alpha   90.00
_cell.angle_beta   90.00
_cell.angle_gamma   90.00
#
_symmetry.space_group_name_H-M   'P 1'
#
loop_
_entity.id
_entity.type
_entity.pdbx_description
1 polymer ?
#
loop_
_entity_poly.entity_id
_entity_poly.type
_entity_poly.pdbx_seq_one_letter_code
_entity_poly.pdbx_strand_id
1 'polypeptide(L)' 'MTFTDYKIADISLAEWGRRELTIAETEMPGLMATREEFAASQPLKGARIA' A
#
# COMPACT_ATOMS: atom_id res chain seq x y z
N MET A 1 18.73 1.02 -19.66
CA MET A 1 17.29 1.39 -19.67
C MET A 1 16.94 1.88 -18.28
N THR A 2 16.73 3.18 -18.12
CA THR A 2 16.23 3.75 -16.86
C THR A 2 14.75 3.45 -16.75
N PHE A 3 14.37 2.64 -15.77
CA PHE A 3 12.99 2.30 -15.48
C PHE A 3 12.31 3.50 -14.78
N THR A 4 11.18 3.99 -15.31
CA THR A 4 10.37 5.06 -14.70
C THR A 4 9.13 4.45 -14.06
N ASP A 5 9.31 3.75 -12.94
CA ASP A 5 8.23 3.07 -12.19
C ASP A 5 7.16 4.02 -11.66
N TYR A 6 7.55 5.24 -11.34
CA TYR A 6 6.69 6.23 -10.74
C TYR A 6 7.15 7.62 -11.17
N LYS A 7 6.20 8.55 -11.22
CA LYS A 7 6.44 9.98 -11.41
C LYS A 7 5.63 10.72 -10.36
N ILE A 8 6.30 11.19 -9.32
CA ILE A 8 5.71 11.88 -8.17
C ILE A 8 6.26 13.30 -8.07
N ALA A 9 5.58 14.15 -7.31
CA ALA A 9 5.97 15.55 -7.15
C ALA A 9 7.23 15.72 -6.28
N ASP A 10 7.27 15.05 -5.11
CA ASP A 10 8.38 15.14 -4.17
C ASP A 10 8.51 13.85 -3.35
N ILE A 11 9.68 13.19 -3.43
CA ILE A 11 9.97 11.97 -2.68
C ILE A 11 10.30 12.24 -1.20
N SER A 12 10.66 13.47 -0.84
CA SER A 12 11.00 13.83 0.54
C SER A 12 9.82 13.67 1.51
N LEU A 13 8.59 13.71 0.98
CA LEU A 13 7.35 13.56 1.75
C LEU A 13 7.00 12.11 2.12
N ALA A 14 7.77 11.12 1.67
CA ALA A 14 7.46 9.71 1.87
C ALA A 14 7.32 9.32 3.35
N GLU A 15 8.17 9.86 4.22
CA GLU A 15 8.11 9.58 5.66
C GLU A 15 6.81 10.10 6.27
N TRP A 16 6.45 11.34 5.97
CA TRP A 16 5.20 11.93 6.45
C TRP A 16 3.98 11.17 5.92
N GLY A 17 3.95 10.85 4.63
CA GLY A 17 2.86 10.06 4.03
C GLY A 17 2.70 8.68 4.68
N ARG A 18 3.80 8.04 5.11
CA ARG A 18 3.72 6.78 5.87
C ARG A 18 3.10 6.95 7.25
N ARG A 19 3.41 8.05 7.95
CA ARG A 19 2.79 8.35 9.26
C ARG A 19 1.28 8.57 9.13
N GLU A 20 0.86 9.35 8.15
CA GLU A 20 -0.58 9.56 7.87
C GLU A 20 -1.29 8.24 7.51
N LEU A 21 -0.65 7.38 6.71
CA LEU A 21 -1.21 6.07 6.35
C LEU A 21 -1.41 5.19 7.58
N THR A 22 -0.46 5.17 8.53
CA THR A 22 -0.62 4.42 9.79
C THR A 22 -1.79 4.93 10.63
N ILE A 23 -2.02 6.24 10.67
CA ILE A 23 -3.18 6.82 11.35
C ILE A 23 -4.47 6.41 10.62
N ALA A 24 -4.48 6.51 9.29
CA ALA A 24 -5.65 6.14 8.49
C ALA A 24 -6.04 4.66 8.64
N GLU A 25 -5.07 3.76 8.83
CA GLU A 25 -5.35 2.33 9.04
C GLU A 25 -6.21 2.07 10.29
N THR A 26 -6.14 2.91 11.34
CA THR A 26 -7.01 2.77 12.52
C THR A 26 -8.48 3.06 12.21
N GLU A 27 -8.73 3.88 11.19
CA GLU A 27 -10.07 4.24 10.71
C GLU A 27 -10.57 3.31 9.57
N MET A 28 -9.76 2.30 9.18
CA MET A 28 -10.09 1.36 8.09
C MET A 28 -10.14 -0.11 8.56
N PRO A 29 -10.93 -0.45 9.61
CA PRO A 29 -10.89 -1.77 10.23
C PRO A 29 -11.23 -2.91 9.25
N GLY A 30 -12.15 -2.68 8.31
CA GLY A 30 -12.52 -3.69 7.31
C GLY A 30 -11.37 -4.02 6.34
N LEU A 31 -10.58 -3.01 5.92
CA LEU A 31 -9.43 -3.23 5.06
C LEU A 31 -8.34 -4.01 5.81
N MET A 32 -8.10 -3.66 7.07
CA MET A 32 -7.10 -4.33 7.91
C MET A 32 -7.48 -5.79 8.19
N ALA A 33 -8.75 -6.05 8.55
CA ALA A 33 -9.25 -7.42 8.72
C ALA A 33 -9.12 -8.24 7.42
N THR A 34 -9.46 -7.65 6.26
CA THR A 34 -9.29 -8.32 4.95
C THR A 34 -7.82 -8.68 4.69
N ARG A 35 -6.89 -7.76 5.00
CA ARG A 35 -5.45 -8.03 4.86
C ARG A 35 -5.01 -9.18 5.75
N GLU A 36 -5.44 -9.21 7.02
CA GLU A 36 -5.11 -10.26 7.97
C GLU A 36 -5.64 -11.63 7.54
N GLU A 37 -6.93 -11.71 7.17
CA GLU A 37 -7.59 -12.96 6.79
C GLU A 37 -6.93 -13.62 5.57
N PHE A 38 -6.57 -12.84 4.56
CA PHE A 38 -6.07 -13.36 3.28
C PHE A 38 -4.54 -13.30 3.12
N ALA A 39 -3.81 -12.85 4.15
CA ALA A 39 -2.35 -12.76 4.11
C ALA A 39 -1.68 -14.10 3.80
N ALA A 40 -2.12 -15.20 4.43
CA ALA A 40 -1.51 -16.51 4.26
C ALA A 40 -1.81 -17.15 2.90
N SER A 41 -3.04 -16.95 2.39
CA SER A 41 -3.48 -17.60 1.14
C SER A 41 -2.99 -16.88 -0.12
N GLN A 42 -2.56 -15.62 -0.01
CA GLN A 42 -2.03 -14.82 -1.11
C GLN A 42 -2.92 -14.90 -2.38
N PRO A 43 -4.24 -14.60 -2.28
CA PRO A 43 -5.20 -14.86 -3.36
C PRO A 43 -4.92 -14.04 -4.63
N LEU A 44 -4.14 -12.96 -4.51
CA LEU A 44 -3.75 -12.09 -5.63
C LEU A 44 -2.39 -12.45 -6.22
N LYS A 45 -1.78 -13.58 -5.84
CA LYS A 45 -0.47 -13.99 -6.36
C LYS A 45 -0.51 -14.14 -7.89
N GLY A 46 0.29 -13.32 -8.58
CA GLY A 46 0.38 -13.29 -10.04
C GLY A 46 -0.68 -12.41 -10.72
N ALA A 47 -1.62 -11.82 -9.98
CA ALA A 47 -2.56 -10.85 -10.51
C ALA A 47 -1.82 -9.53 -10.87
N ARG A 48 -2.27 -8.87 -11.95
CA ARG A 48 -1.79 -7.55 -12.37
C ARG A 48 -2.95 -6.56 -12.28
N ILE A 49 -2.97 -5.80 -11.19
CA ILE A 49 -3.99 -4.77 -10.91
C ILE A 49 -3.36 -3.43 -11.30
N ALA A 50 -4.03 -2.68 -12.19
CA ALA A 50 -3.56 -1.39 -12.71
C ALA A 50 -4.08 -0.22 -11.88
#